data_AF-A0A504UJ02-F1
#
_entry.id   AF-A0A504UJ02-F1
#
_cell.length_a   1.000
_cell.length_b   1.000
_cell.length_c   1.000
_cell.angle_alpha   90.00
_cell.angle_beta   90.00
_cell.angle_gamma   90.00
#
_symmetry.space_group_name_H-M   'P 1'
#
loop_
_entity.id
_entity.type
_entity.pdbx_description
1 polymer ?
#
loop_
_entity_poly.entity_id
_entity_poly.type
_entity_poly.pdbx_seq_one_letter_code
_entity_poly.pdbx_strand_id
1 'polypeptide(L)'
;MSTTPEPRRAIAQRAIDRATTRGVPIDTDLAFLTLLEEWIGGEIDMRTMRERYLAIIALRSAERRDPRNSLSGISPSESSYEANDE
;
A
#
# COMPACT_ATOMS: atom_id res chain seq x y z
N MET A 1 6.12 -17.38 -26.53
CA MET A 1 4.68 -17.18 -26.82
C MET A 1 4.35 -15.74 -26.53
N SER A 2 4.17 -14.93 -27.57
CA SER A 2 3.89 -13.50 -27.47
C SER A 2 2.41 -13.31 -27.15
N THR A 3 2.04 -13.31 -25.88
CA THR A 3 0.70 -12.88 -25.49
C THR A 3 0.57 -11.43 -25.93
N THR A 4 -0.36 -11.14 -26.84
CA THR A 4 -0.53 -9.81 -27.41
C THR A 4 -0.88 -8.79 -26.32
N PRO A 5 -0.45 -7.53 -26.44
CA PRO A 5 -0.69 -6.51 -25.42
C PRO A 5 -2.18 -6.16 -25.27
N GLU A 6 -3.01 -6.37 -26.30
CA GLU A 6 -4.45 -6.08 -26.28
C GLU A 6 -5.27 -6.88 -25.25
N PRO A 7 -5.19 -8.23 -25.18
CA PRO A 7 -5.91 -8.98 -24.15
C PRO A 7 -5.46 -8.63 -22.74
N ARG A 8 -4.17 -8.31 -22.53
CA ARG A 8 -3.69 -7.83 -21.22
C ARG A 8 -4.31 -6.49 -20.84
N ARG A 9 -4.42 -5.55 -21.79
CA ARG A 9 -5.11 -4.26 -21.57
C ARG A 9 -6.58 -4.44 -21.20
N ALA A 10 -7.30 -5.34 -21.86
CA ALA A 10 -8.71 -5.61 -21.54
C ALA A 10 -8.88 -6.17 -20.11
N ILE A 11 -7.97 -7.04 -19.68
CA ILE A 11 -7.97 -7.58 -18.31
C ILE A 11 -7.66 -6.48 -17.29
N ALA A 12 -6.67 -5.62 -17.59
CA ALA A 12 -6.31 -4.49 -16.75
C ALA A 12 -7.50 -3.53 -16.54
N GLN A 13 -8.20 -3.18 -17.62
CA GLN A 13 -9.35 -2.29 -17.56
C GLN A 13 -10.47 -2.87 -16.70
N ARG A 14 -10.73 -4.18 -16.78
CA ARG A 14 -11.72 -4.86 -15.92
C ARG A 14 -11.31 -4.85 -14.45
N ALA A 15 -10.02 -4.98 -14.17
CA ALA A 15 -9.52 -4.91 -12.79
C ALA A 15 -9.69 -3.51 -12.19
N ILE A 16 -9.37 -2.47 -12.98
CA ILE A 16 -9.55 -1.06 -12.62
C ILE A 16 -11.03 -0.77 -12.36
N ASP A 17 -11.90 -1.07 -13.32
CA ASP A 17 -13.35 -0.86 -13.21
C ASP A 17 -13.94 -1.51 -11.94
N ARG A 18 -13.51 -2.74 -11.65
CA ARG A 18 -13.91 -3.45 -10.43
C ARG A 18 -13.41 -2.77 -9.15
N ALA A 19 -12.22 -2.19 -9.17
CA ALA A 19 -11.66 -1.50 -8.02
C ALA A 19 -12.36 -0.16 -7.78
N THR A 20 -12.62 0.60 -8.85
CA THR A 20 -13.40 1.83 -8.83
C THR A 20 -14.82 1.57 -8.31
N THR A 21 -15.49 0.52 -8.78
CA THR A 21 -16.82 0.10 -8.28
C THR A 21 -16.80 -0.22 -6.78
N ARG A 22 -15.67 -0.68 -6.25
CA ARG A 22 -15.48 -0.97 -4.82
C ARG A 22 -15.06 0.24 -4.00
N GLY A 23 -14.93 1.42 -4.62
CA GLY A 23 -14.49 2.65 -3.96
C GLY A 23 -12.99 2.70 -3.68
N VAL A 24 -12.19 1.83 -4.29
CA VAL A 24 -10.73 1.81 -4.15
C VAL A 24 -10.11 1.98 -5.54
N PRO A 25 -9.97 3.21 -6.05
CA PRO A 25 -9.35 3.44 -7.35
C PRO A 25 -7.87 3.04 -7.28
N ILE A 26 -7.51 1.96 -7.97
CA ILE A 26 -6.12 1.48 -8.08
C ILE A 26 -5.38 2.11 -9.25
N ASP A 27 -6.11 2.72 -10.19
CA ASP A 27 -5.57 3.45 -11.33
C ASP A 27 -4.89 4.77 -10.94
N THR A 28 -5.15 5.28 -9.73
CA THR A 28 -4.44 6.45 -9.19
C THR A 28 -3.07 6.10 -8.62
N ASP A 29 -2.75 4.81 -8.47
CA ASP A 29 -1.49 4.39 -7.89
C ASP A 29 -0.41 4.22 -8.96
N LEU A 30 0.61 5.09 -8.93
CA LEU A 30 1.73 5.03 -9.88
C LEU A 30 2.46 3.69 -9.85
N ALA A 31 2.61 3.07 -8.67
CA ALA A 31 3.29 1.77 -8.57
C ALA A 31 2.50 0.64 -9.24
N PHE A 32 1.16 0.68 -9.17
CA PHE A 32 0.28 -0.20 -9.94
C PHE A 32 0.45 0.03 -11.45
N LEU A 33 0.43 1.28 -11.90
CA LEU A 33 0.55 1.63 -13.33
C LEU A 33 1.89 1.16 -13.91
N THR A 34 3.01 1.35 -13.21
CA THR A 34 4.33 0.88 -13.65
C THR A 34 4.35 -0.64 -13.84
N LEU A 35 3.90 -1.39 -12.83
CA LEU A 35 3.83 -2.86 -12.92
C LEU A 35 2.87 -3.31 -14.03
N LEU A 36 1.83 -2.52 -14.32
CA LEU A 36 0.86 -2.81 -15.36
C LEU A 36 1.48 -2.69 -16.76
N GLU A 37 2.31 -1.67 -16.99
CA GLU A 37 3.01 -1.49 -18.26
C GLU A 37 4.02 -2.61 -18.52
N GLU A 38 4.82 -3.00 -17.51
CA GLU A 38 5.74 -4.14 -17.60
C GLU A 38 5.00 -5.45 -17.95
N TRP A 39 3.82 -5.67 -17.34
CA TRP A 39 2.99 -6.84 -17.64
C TRP A 39 2.40 -6.79 -19.04
N ILE A 40 1.88 -5.63 -19.48
CA ILE A 40 1.34 -5.44 -20.84
C ILE A 40 2.43 -5.69 -21.89
N GLY A 41 3.63 -5.15 -21.65
CA GLY A 41 4.83 -5.38 -22.48
C GLY A 41 5.31 -6.84 -22.48
N GLY A 42 4.86 -7.64 -21.51
CA GLY A 42 5.24 -9.04 -21.36
C GLY A 42 6.61 -9.23 -20.71
N GLU A 43 7.15 -8.20 -20.08
CA GLU A 43 8.39 -8.25 -19.31
C GLU A 43 8.21 -9.04 -18.01
N ILE A 44 7.01 -8.97 -17.43
CA ILE A 44 6.62 -9.75 -16.25
C ILE A 44 5.33 -10.54 -16.50
N ASP A 45 5.14 -11.61 -15.74
CA ASP A 45 3.89 -12.38 -15.73
C ASP A 45 2.84 -11.76 -14.78
N MET A 46 1.57 -12.11 -14.97
CA MET A 46 0.47 -11.65 -14.13
C MET A 46 0.67 -12.02 -12.65
N ARG A 47 1.25 -13.20 -12.38
CA ARG A 47 1.57 -13.63 -11.03
C ARG A 47 2.60 -12.69 -10.38
N THR A 48 3.67 -12.41 -11.10
CA THR A 48 4.75 -11.51 -10.67
C THR A 48 4.24 -10.09 -10.43
N MET A 49 3.40 -9.57 -11.33
CA MET A 49 2.75 -8.26 -11.17
C MET A 49 1.95 -8.21 -9.86
N ARG A 50 1.13 -9.23 -9.59
CA ARG A 50 0.32 -9.32 -8.36
C ARG A 50 1.18 -9.39 -7.10
N GLU A 51 2.21 -10.24 -7.09
CA GLU A 51 3.09 -10.42 -5.94
C GLU A 51 3.83 -9.13 -5.60
N ARG A 52 4.39 -8.46 -6.61
CA ARG A 52 5.05 -7.15 -6.47
C ARG A 52 4.10 -6.09 -5.92
N TYR A 53 2.88 -6.02 -6.46
CA TYR A 53 1.91 -5.03 -6.00
C TYR A 53 1.46 -5.26 -4.55
N LEU A 54 1.23 -6.52 -4.16
CA LEU A 54 0.89 -6.86 -2.77
C LEU A 54 2.04 -6.56 -1.81
N ALA A 55 3.29 -6.77 -2.22
CA ALA A 55 4.46 -6.39 -1.42
C ALA A 55 4.52 -4.87 -1.17
N ILE A 56 4.20 -4.06 -2.18
CA ILE A 56 4.15 -2.59 -2.06
C ILE A 56 3.03 -2.16 -1.09
N ILE A 57 1.84 -2.76 -1.21
CA ILE A 57 0.74 -2.48 -0.27
C ILE A 57 1.10 -2.90 1.16
N ALA A 58 1.75 -4.04 1.33
CA ALA A 58 2.20 -4.53 2.63
C ALA A 58 3.24 -3.60 3.26
N LEU A 59 4.21 -3.12 2.48
CA LEU A 59 5.22 -2.16 2.94
C LEU A 59 4.57 -0.84 3.38
N ARG A 60 3.66 -0.28 2.58
CA ARG A 60 2.92 0.94 2.94
C ARG A 60 2.03 0.76 4.18
N SER A 61 1.48 -0.44 4.37
CA SER A 61 0.68 -0.77 5.55
C SER A 61 1.54 -0.92 6.81
N ALA A 62 2.76 -1.43 6.67
CA ALA A 62 3.73 -1.51 7.77
C ALA A 62 4.24 -0.12 8.15
N GLU A 63 4.52 0.75 7.18
CA GLU A 63 4.97 2.13 7.43
C GLU A 63 3.90 2.98 8.13
N ARG A 64 2.62 2.82 7.75
CA ARG A 64 1.49 3.46 8.47
C ARG A 64 1.26 2.92 9.88
N ARG A 65 1.79 1.74 10.19
CA ARG A 65 1.65 1.08 11.49
C ARG A 65 2.84 1.32 12.41
N ASP A 66 3.89 2.04 11.98
CA ASP A 66 4.97 2.42 12.86
C ASP A 66 4.49 3.54 13.81
N PRO A 67 4.26 3.25 15.11
CA PRO A 67 3.73 4.21 16.08
C PRO A 67 4.85 5.02 16.72
N ARG A 68 6.10 4.98 16.21
CA ARG A 68 7.25 5.57 16.92
C ARG A 68 7.21 7.10 17.01
N ASN A 69 6.22 7.76 16.41
CA ASN A 69 5.99 9.18 16.56
C ASN A 69 4.80 9.58 17.47
N SER A 70 4.14 8.64 18.15
CA SER A 70 3.05 8.97 19.10
C SER A 70 3.42 8.87 20.58
N LEU A 71 4.70 8.66 20.92
CA LEU A 71 5.15 8.66 22.33
C LEU A 71 6.03 9.87 22.72
N SER A 72 6.31 10.79 21.80
CA SER A 72 6.90 12.09 22.15
C SER A 72 5.79 13.09 22.52
N GLY A 73 5.20 12.92 23.70
CA GLY A 73 4.20 13.86 24.19
C GLY A 73 3.89 13.83 25.68
N ILE A 74 4.52 12.94 26.47
CA ILE A 74 4.30 12.91 27.92
C ILE A 74 5.62 12.57 28.61
N SER A 75 6.48 13.58 28.75
CA SER A 75 7.55 13.54 29.75
C SER A 75 6.94 13.72 31.15
N PRO A 76 7.59 13.16 32.19
CA PRO A 76 7.01 12.93 33.50
C PRO A 76 6.94 14.23 34.31
N SER A 77 5.73 14.68 34.64
CA SER A 77 5.56 15.61 35.74
C SER A 77 5.46 14.80 37.02
N GLU A 78 6.61 14.63 37.67
CA GLU A 78 6.71 14.51 39.12
C GLU A 78 5.83 15.60 39.75
N SER A 79 4.61 15.23 40.14
CA SER A 79 3.84 16.03 41.09
C SER A 79 4.11 15.42 42.46
N SER A 80 5.09 16.00 43.14
CA SER A 80 5.34 15.82 44.55
C SER A 80 4.03 15.94 45.35
N TYR A 81 3.73 14.90 46.12
CA TYR A 81 3.00 15.07 47.36
C TYR A 81 3.88 14.47 48.45
N GLU A 82 4.80 15.31 48.94
CA GLU A 82 5.23 15.22 50.32
C GLU A 82 3.99 15.54 51.17
N ALA A 83 3.55 14.59 51.98
CA ALA A 83 2.66 14.85 53.10
C ALA A 83 3.27 14.15 54.32
N ASN A 84 4.18 14.88 54.96
CA ASN A 84 4.54 14.71 56.36
C ASN A 84 3.39 15.21 57.27
N ASP A 85 3.47 14.80 58.54
CA ASP A 85 2.66 15.15 59.73
C ASP A 85 1.28 14.47 59.85
N GLU A 86 0.90 13.84 60.97
CA GLU A 86 1.49 13.62 62.31
C GLU A 86 0.78 12.41 62.96
#